data_AF-A0A4Y1ZA24-F1
#
_entry.id   AF-A0A4Y1ZA24-F1
#
_cell.length_a   1.000
_cell.length_b   1.000
_cell.length_c   1.000
_cell.angle_alpha   90.00
_cell.angle_beta   90.00
_cell.angle_gamma   90.00
#
_symmetry.space_group_name_H-M   'P 1'
#
loop_
_entity.id
_entity.type
_entity.pdbx_description
1 polymer ?
#
loop_
_entity_poly.entity_id
_entity_poly.type
_entity_poly.pdbx_seq_one_letter_code
_entity_poly.pdbx_strand_id
1 'polypeptide(L)'
;MRKALNAAIDRDGLVKSILNNGSAGSDYIVPKNFVAGPDGKDFRSADPDGFSAGSASEAKDYWNKAKKELGIKTLKLNFLSQDSSSTQQLNQYVANQIKKNLPGVTVTINAQPWANYLKLNQEFKFDLAFSGWFPDYQDPMTYLDMWTSKNPQNTTGWSNKKFDSLLQSALTGTADQQKRWDNLLAAEN
;
A
#
# COMPACT_ATOMS: atom_id res chain seq x y z
N MET A 1 -14.64 -0.47 0.22
CA MET A 1 -13.88 -1.49 0.98
C MET A 1 -12.42 -1.12 1.26
N ARG A 2 -11.58 -0.86 0.24
CA ARG A 2 -10.13 -0.59 0.43
C ARG A 2 -9.82 0.50 1.47
N LYS A 3 -10.55 1.64 1.42
CA LYS A 3 -10.45 2.70 2.44
C LYS A 3 -10.76 2.23 3.87
N ALA A 4 -11.70 1.29 4.03
CA ALA A 4 -12.03 0.72 5.34
C ALA A 4 -10.88 -0.11 5.90
N LEU A 5 -10.21 -0.90 5.06
CA LEU A 5 -9.02 -1.67 5.45
C LEU A 5 -7.85 -0.75 5.81
N ASN A 6 -7.61 0.28 5.00
CA ASN A 6 -6.54 1.26 5.23
C ASN A 6 -6.69 1.98 6.58
N ALA A 7 -7.90 2.47 6.87
CA ALA A 7 -8.23 3.21 8.08
C ALA A 7 -8.37 2.31 9.32
N ALA A 8 -8.50 1.00 9.14
CA ALA A 8 -8.63 0.07 10.25
C ALA A 8 -7.29 -0.20 10.95
N ILE A 9 -6.15 0.13 10.35
CA ILE A 9 -4.83 -0.26 10.84
C ILE A 9 -4.18 0.92 11.58
N ASP A 10 -3.89 0.73 12.87
CA ASP A 10 -3.07 1.65 13.66
C ASP A 10 -1.57 1.40 13.36
N ARG A 11 -1.02 2.19 12.44
CA ARG A 11 0.38 2.06 11.99
C ARG A 11 1.38 2.47 13.06
N ASP A 12 1.06 3.49 13.84
CA ASP A 12 1.91 3.95 14.94
C ASP A 12 2.03 2.89 16.02
N GLY A 13 0.91 2.28 16.40
CA GLY A 13 0.89 1.16 17.33
C GLY A 13 1.64 -0.06 16.77
N LEU A 14 1.45 -0.39 15.48
CA LEU A 14 2.21 -1.46 14.82
C LEU A 14 3.72 -1.22 14.94
N VAL A 15 4.18 -0.03 14.57
CA VAL A 15 5.60 0.30 14.52
C VAL A 15 6.21 0.34 15.92
N LYS A 16 5.55 1.01 16.87
CA LYS A 16 6.07 1.19 18.24
C LYS A 16 6.04 -0.11 19.05
N SER A 17 5.00 -0.93 18.88
CA SER A 17 4.78 -2.09 19.75
C SER A 17 5.19 -3.43 19.14
N ILE A 18 5.19 -3.55 17.80
CA ILE A 18 5.54 -4.81 17.12
C ILE A 18 6.92 -4.74 16.49
N LEU A 19 7.21 -3.69 15.70
CA LEU A 19 8.48 -3.60 14.99
C LEU A 19 9.64 -3.13 15.88
N ASN A 20 9.45 -2.03 16.62
CA ASN A 20 10.39 -1.45 17.58
C ASN A 20 11.87 -1.44 17.11
N ASN A 21 12.10 -1.14 15.83
CA ASN A 21 13.41 -1.26 15.17
C ASN A 21 13.82 0.01 14.40
N GLY A 22 13.19 1.15 14.70
CA GLY A 22 13.42 2.42 13.98
C GLY A 22 12.57 2.60 12.72
N SER A 23 11.69 1.65 12.38
CA SER A 23 10.64 1.87 11.37
C SER A 23 9.76 3.07 11.74
N ALA A 24 9.10 3.66 10.74
CA ALA A 24 8.12 4.72 10.92
C ALA A 24 6.79 4.33 10.30
N GLY A 25 5.69 4.79 10.88
CA GLY A 25 4.37 4.68 10.24
C GLY A 25 4.38 5.46 8.92
N SER A 26 3.82 4.89 7.86
CA SER A 26 3.78 5.54 6.56
C SER A 26 2.40 5.44 5.93
N ASP A 27 1.97 6.58 5.38
CA ASP A 27 0.81 6.70 4.50
C ASP A 27 1.24 7.23 3.12
N TYR A 28 2.42 6.79 2.69
CA TYR A 28 3.03 7.10 1.41
C TYR A 28 3.75 5.86 0.87
N ILE A 29 3.93 5.80 -0.44
CA ILE A 29 4.63 4.73 -1.14
C ILE A 29 6.10 5.12 -1.35
N VAL A 30 6.36 6.35 -1.80
CA VAL A 30 7.73 6.86 -1.96
C VAL A 30 8.26 7.33 -0.59
N PRO A 31 9.35 6.74 -0.06
CA PRO A 31 9.81 7.04 1.28
C PRO A 31 10.36 8.47 1.45
N LYS A 32 10.34 8.96 2.70
CA LYS A 32 11.06 10.18 3.12
C LYS A 32 12.56 10.00 2.96
N ASN A 33 13.27 11.09 2.69
CA ASN A 33 14.73 11.16 2.59
C ASN A 33 15.32 10.21 1.53
N PHE A 34 14.57 9.99 0.45
CA PHE A 34 14.95 9.04 -0.60
C PHE A 34 15.55 9.73 -1.82
N VAL A 35 14.86 10.74 -2.35
CA VAL A 35 15.23 11.39 -3.61
C VAL A 35 14.79 12.85 -3.60
N ALA A 36 15.68 13.71 -4.08
CA ALA A 36 15.44 15.14 -4.20
C ALA A 36 15.04 15.52 -5.63
N GLY A 37 14.16 16.51 -5.75
CA GLY A 37 13.67 17.03 -7.01
C GLY A 37 14.58 18.07 -7.65
N PRO A 38 14.15 18.66 -8.77
CA PRO A 38 14.90 19.72 -9.46
C PRO A 38 15.16 20.96 -8.59
N ASP A 39 14.34 21.19 -7.57
CA ASP A 39 14.49 22.29 -6.60
C ASP A 39 15.39 21.92 -5.40
N GLY A 40 15.97 20.72 -5.41
CA GLY A 40 16.83 20.20 -4.34
C GLY A 40 16.09 19.73 -3.08
N LYS A 41 14.75 19.74 -3.07
CA LYS A 41 13.96 19.29 -1.92
C LYS A 41 13.56 17.83 -2.07
N ASP A 42 13.42 17.14 -0.94
CA ASP A 42 12.96 15.75 -0.91
C ASP A 42 11.56 15.60 -1.53
N PHE A 43 11.29 14.47 -2.18
CA PHE A 43 10.00 14.15 -2.81
C PHE A 43 8.81 14.25 -1.84
N ARG A 44 9.01 14.04 -0.53
CA ARG A 44 7.99 14.24 0.50
C ARG A 44 7.85 15.67 0.99
N SER A 45 8.67 16.62 0.53
CA SER A 45 8.51 18.02 0.92
C SER A 45 7.21 18.64 0.38
N ALA A 46 6.71 18.14 -0.76
CA ALA A 46 5.44 18.58 -1.34
C ALA A 46 4.22 17.96 -0.65
N ASP A 47 4.39 16.77 -0.05
CA ASP A 47 3.35 16.04 0.68
C ASP A 47 3.97 15.21 1.81
N PRO A 48 4.24 15.82 2.98
CA PRO A 48 5.02 15.19 4.05
C PRO A 48 4.30 14.04 4.74
N ASP A 49 2.98 14.05 4.70
CA ASP A 49 2.13 13.07 5.39
C ASP A 49 1.59 12.01 4.42
N GLY A 50 1.61 12.29 3.11
CA GLY A 50 1.12 11.38 2.08
C GLY A 50 -0.41 11.35 2.01
N PHE A 51 -0.96 10.22 1.60
CA PHE A 51 -2.41 10.06 1.53
C PHE A 51 -3.02 9.83 2.90
N SER A 52 -4.27 10.25 3.11
CA SER A 52 -4.93 10.03 4.40
C SER A 52 -5.12 8.53 4.68
N ALA A 53 -4.52 8.04 5.79
CA ALA A 53 -4.83 6.73 6.37
C ALA A 53 -6.32 6.53 6.62
N GLY A 54 -7.01 7.61 7.00
CA GLY A 54 -8.25 7.59 7.74
C GLY A 54 -8.04 7.15 9.20
N SER A 55 -9.09 7.29 9.99
CA SER A 55 -9.15 6.91 11.41
C SER A 55 -9.94 5.63 11.63
N ALA A 56 -9.78 5.01 12.80
CA ALA A 56 -10.60 3.87 13.19
C ALA A 56 -12.12 4.16 13.19
N SER A 57 -12.53 5.43 13.38
CA SER A 57 -13.92 5.85 13.24
C SER A 57 -14.36 5.82 11.77
N GLU A 58 -13.59 6.43 10.88
CA GLU A 58 -13.86 6.41 9.44
C GLU A 58 -13.83 5.00 8.85
N ALA A 59 -13.01 4.10 9.39
CA ALA A 59 -12.96 2.70 8.99
C ALA A 59 -14.35 2.02 9.05
N LYS A 60 -15.11 2.29 10.12
CA LYS A 60 -16.47 1.75 10.31
C LYS A 60 -17.45 2.35 9.28
N ASP A 61 -17.35 3.64 9.01
CA ASP A 61 -18.20 4.30 8.03
C ASP A 61 -17.91 3.80 6.60
N TYR A 62 -16.63 3.66 6.25
CA TYR A 62 -16.21 3.06 4.98
C TYR A 62 -16.66 1.60 4.86
N TRP A 63 -16.65 0.83 5.96
CA TRP A 63 -17.15 -0.54 5.96
C TRP A 63 -18.66 -0.60 5.78
N ASN A 64 -19.43 0.29 6.43
CA ASN A 64 -20.87 0.37 6.24
C ASN A 64 -21.25 0.74 4.80
N LYS A 65 -20.52 1.66 4.16
CA LYS A 65 -20.66 1.96 2.73
C LYS A 65 -20.33 0.74 1.87
N ALA A 66 -19.20 0.07 2.14
CA ALA A 66 -18.79 -1.12 1.40
C ALA A 66 -19.81 -2.27 1.48
N LYS A 67 -20.40 -2.52 2.65
CA LYS A 67 -21.47 -3.53 2.80
C LYS A 67 -22.67 -3.25 1.90
N LYS A 68 -23.08 -1.98 1.80
CA LYS A 68 -24.18 -1.56 0.91
C LYS A 68 -23.82 -1.72 -0.56
N GLU A 69 -22.63 -1.25 -0.95
CA GLU A 69 -22.13 -1.36 -2.33
C GLU A 69 -22.00 -2.82 -2.79
N LEU A 70 -21.57 -3.71 -1.91
CA LEU A 70 -21.33 -5.12 -2.22
C LEU A 70 -22.53 -6.04 -1.94
N GLY A 71 -23.57 -5.54 -1.26
CA GLY A 71 -24.71 -6.35 -0.84
C GLY A 71 -24.38 -7.44 0.19
N ILE A 72 -23.33 -7.24 1.00
CA ILE A 72 -22.83 -8.25 1.97
C ILE A 72 -23.01 -7.79 3.42
N LYS A 73 -23.06 -8.76 4.34
CA LYS A 73 -23.06 -8.52 5.80
C LYS A 73 -21.73 -8.89 6.45
N THR A 74 -21.06 -9.90 5.92
CA THR A 74 -19.79 -10.43 6.41
C THR A 74 -18.81 -10.57 5.25
N LEU A 75 -17.53 -10.60 5.58
CA LEU A 75 -16.45 -10.76 4.61
C LEU A 75 -15.36 -11.64 5.22
N LYS A 76 -14.92 -12.66 4.49
CA LYS A 76 -13.75 -13.46 4.84
C LYS A 76 -12.64 -13.11 3.88
N LEU A 77 -11.44 -12.84 4.41
CA LEU A 77 -10.27 -12.45 3.66
C LEU A 77 -9.13 -13.43 3.93
N ASN A 78 -8.58 -14.01 2.86
CA ASN A 78 -7.34 -14.77 2.88
C ASN A 78 -6.15 -13.82 2.79
N PHE A 79 -5.36 -13.73 3.86
CA PHE A 79 -4.21 -12.85 3.96
C PHE A 79 -2.92 -13.64 3.76
N LEU A 80 -2.41 -13.59 2.53
CA LEU A 80 -1.17 -14.25 2.12
C LEU A 80 0.05 -13.51 2.67
N SER A 81 0.99 -14.24 3.25
CA SER A 81 2.25 -13.67 3.74
C SER A 81 3.40 -14.66 3.60
N GLN A 82 4.63 -14.16 3.72
CA GLN A 82 5.76 -15.02 4.01
C GLN A 82 5.61 -15.65 5.42
N ASP A 83 6.22 -16.80 5.65
CA ASP A 83 6.26 -17.55 6.91
C ASP A 83 7.48 -17.21 7.78
N SER A 84 7.81 -15.93 7.93
CA SER A 84 8.90 -15.49 8.81
C SER A 84 8.41 -15.11 10.20
N SER A 85 9.29 -15.22 11.21
CA SER A 85 8.99 -14.76 12.58
C SER A 85 8.66 -13.27 12.63
N SER A 86 9.36 -12.44 11.84
CA SER A 86 9.13 -11.00 11.75
C SER A 86 7.76 -10.63 11.15
N THR A 87 7.26 -11.43 10.20
CA THR A 87 5.96 -11.17 9.56
C THR A 87 4.80 -11.73 10.39
N GLN A 88 4.99 -12.80 11.15
CA GLN A 88 3.92 -13.43 11.93
C GLN A 88 3.22 -12.46 12.89
N GLN A 89 4.00 -11.72 13.71
CA GLN A 89 3.43 -10.77 14.68
C GLN A 89 2.75 -9.59 13.98
N LEU A 90 3.34 -9.08 12.90
CA LEU A 90 2.77 -8.02 12.08
C LEU A 90 1.43 -8.44 11.48
N ASN A 91 1.37 -9.63 10.89
CA ASN A 91 0.16 -10.12 10.24
C ASN A 91 -0.96 -10.35 11.25
N GLN A 92 -0.63 -10.85 12.44
CA GLN A 92 -1.59 -11.01 13.52
C GLN A 92 -2.11 -9.64 14.01
N TYR A 93 -1.25 -8.64 14.11
CA TYR A 93 -1.66 -7.28 14.46
C TYR A 93 -2.64 -6.71 13.42
N VAL A 94 -2.31 -6.79 12.13
CA VAL A 94 -3.17 -6.33 11.03
C VAL A 94 -4.52 -7.05 11.04
N ALA A 95 -4.52 -8.39 11.14
CA ALA A 95 -5.75 -9.18 11.22
C ALA A 95 -6.62 -8.79 12.42
N ASN A 96 -6.00 -8.54 13.59
CA ASN A 96 -6.69 -8.12 14.80
C ASN A 96 -7.29 -6.72 14.66
N GLN A 97 -6.55 -5.78 14.08
CA GLN A 97 -7.04 -4.42 13.83
C GLN A 97 -8.24 -4.41 12.88
N ILE A 98 -8.16 -5.16 11.77
CA ILE A 98 -9.27 -5.33 10.83
C ILE A 98 -10.49 -5.91 11.55
N LYS A 99 -10.32 -7.02 12.30
CA LYS A 99 -11.42 -7.66 13.03
C LYS A 99 -12.06 -6.73 14.08
N LYS A 100 -11.23 -5.97 14.81
CA LYS A 100 -11.68 -5.03 15.86
C LYS A 100 -12.47 -3.87 15.26
N ASN A 101 -11.98 -3.28 14.17
CA ASN A 101 -12.52 -2.04 13.64
C ASN A 101 -13.61 -2.28 12.59
N LEU A 102 -13.66 -3.46 11.95
CA LEU A 102 -14.64 -3.82 10.92
C LEU A 102 -15.49 -5.03 11.35
N PRO A 103 -16.57 -4.84 12.13
CA PRO A 103 -17.42 -5.94 12.58
C PRO A 103 -17.98 -6.78 11.42
N GLY A 104 -17.81 -8.10 11.51
CA GLY A 104 -18.22 -9.05 10.46
C GLY A 104 -17.14 -9.35 9.41
N VAL A 105 -15.98 -8.72 9.50
CA VAL A 105 -14.79 -9.08 8.70
C VAL A 105 -13.94 -10.09 9.48
N THR A 106 -13.53 -11.17 8.83
CA THR A 106 -12.59 -12.16 9.36
C THR A 106 -11.41 -12.29 8.43
N VAL A 107 -10.20 -12.29 8.99
CA VAL A 107 -8.96 -12.45 8.25
C VAL A 107 -8.34 -13.78 8.64
N THR A 108 -8.11 -14.65 7.66
CA THR A 108 -7.36 -15.91 7.81
C THR A 108 -5.97 -15.69 7.27
N ILE A 109 -4.95 -15.80 8.12
CA ILE A 109 -3.55 -15.66 7.71
C ILE A 109 -3.12 -16.96 7.02
N ASN A 110 -2.58 -16.82 5.81
CA ASN A 110 -2.02 -17.88 5.00
C ASN A 110 -0.51 -17.61 4.82
N ALA A 111 0.27 -18.03 5.82
CA ALA A 111 1.72 -17.91 5.81
C ALA A 111 2.33 -19.03 4.95
N GLN A 112 3.26 -18.67 4.07
CA GLN A 112 3.84 -19.57 3.07
C GLN A 112 5.36 -19.37 2.94
N PRO A 113 6.13 -20.43 2.64
CA PRO A 113 7.52 -20.30 2.22
C PRO A 113 7.64 -19.36 1.02
N TRP A 114 8.71 -18.57 0.96
CA TRP A 114 8.86 -17.47 -0.02
C TRP A 114 8.55 -17.86 -1.47
N ALA A 115 9.07 -19.00 -1.95
CA ALA A 115 8.81 -19.47 -3.31
C ALA A 115 7.31 -19.73 -3.56
N ASN A 116 6.59 -20.28 -2.58
CA ASN A 116 5.15 -20.51 -2.70
C ASN A 116 4.34 -19.23 -2.52
N TYR A 117 4.80 -18.32 -1.64
CA TYR A 117 4.24 -16.97 -1.54
C TYR A 117 4.26 -16.26 -2.90
N LEU A 118 5.41 -16.22 -3.57
CA LEU A 118 5.56 -15.59 -4.89
C LEU A 118 4.62 -16.20 -5.93
N LYS A 119 4.56 -17.53 -5.98
CA LYS A 119 3.65 -18.25 -6.89
C LYS A 119 2.19 -17.86 -6.66
N LEU A 120 1.71 -17.96 -5.41
CA LEU A 120 0.33 -17.63 -5.06
C LEU A 120 0.00 -16.16 -5.30
N ASN A 121 0.98 -15.27 -5.09
CA ASN A 121 0.86 -13.84 -5.34
C ASN A 121 0.71 -13.55 -6.85
N GLN A 122 1.53 -14.17 -7.70
CA GLN A 122 1.42 -14.02 -9.16
C GLN A 122 0.14 -14.67 -9.73
N GLU A 123 -0.35 -15.73 -9.10
CA GLU A 123 -1.60 -16.40 -9.48
C GLU A 123 -2.86 -15.74 -8.89
N PHE A 124 -2.73 -14.61 -8.18
CA PHE A 124 -3.82 -13.90 -7.52
C PHE A 124 -4.64 -14.79 -6.55
N LYS A 125 -3.97 -15.72 -5.85
CA LYS A 125 -4.59 -16.66 -4.90
C LYS A 125 -4.64 -16.10 -3.47
N PHE A 126 -5.14 -14.88 -3.33
CA PHE A 126 -5.24 -14.17 -2.05
C PHE A 126 -6.27 -13.03 -2.13
N ASP A 127 -6.70 -12.52 -0.97
CA ASP A 127 -7.51 -11.29 -0.89
C ASP A 127 -6.68 -10.11 -0.35
N LEU A 128 -5.74 -10.38 0.55
CA LEU A 128 -4.72 -9.46 1.04
C LEU A 128 -3.35 -10.14 0.90
N ALA A 129 -2.30 -9.38 0.60
CA ALA A 129 -0.93 -9.88 0.61
C ALA A 129 -0.01 -8.92 1.35
N PHE A 130 0.88 -9.47 2.18
CA PHE A 130 1.95 -8.69 2.79
C PHE A 130 3.03 -8.47 1.73
N SER A 131 3.31 -7.23 1.38
CA SER A 131 4.33 -6.89 0.39
C SER A 131 5.26 -5.79 0.91
N GLY A 132 6.46 -5.75 0.36
CA GLY A 132 7.45 -4.71 0.57
C GLY A 132 8.30 -4.57 -0.68
N TRP A 133 8.84 -3.37 -0.89
CA TRP A 133 9.68 -3.08 -2.04
C TRP A 133 10.92 -2.29 -1.61
N PHE A 134 12.07 -2.72 -2.11
CA PHE A 134 13.32 -1.98 -2.00
C PHE A 134 13.60 -1.28 -3.32
N PRO A 135 14.12 -0.05 -3.31
CA PRO A 135 14.30 0.70 -4.54
C PRO A 135 15.41 0.05 -5.39
N ASP A 136 15.14 -0.13 -6.68
CA ASP A 136 16.11 -0.63 -7.65
C ASP A 136 17.11 0.46 -8.07
N TYR A 137 16.68 1.72 -8.02
CA TYR A 137 17.44 2.92 -8.35
C TYR A 137 16.85 4.13 -7.63
N GLN A 138 17.64 5.20 -7.45
CA GLN A 138 17.26 6.38 -6.66
C GLN A 138 16.34 7.36 -7.42
N ASP A 139 15.11 6.94 -7.70
CA ASP A 139 14.09 7.76 -8.36
C ASP A 139 12.67 7.33 -7.92
N PRO A 140 11.68 8.23 -7.78
CA PRO A 140 10.31 7.84 -7.39
C PRO A 140 9.69 6.77 -8.28
N MET A 141 10.10 6.71 -9.55
CA MET A 141 9.63 5.72 -10.53
C MET A 141 9.80 4.28 -10.03
N THR A 142 10.86 3.97 -9.27
CA THR A 142 11.11 2.61 -8.74
C THR A 142 9.99 2.07 -7.86
N TYR A 143 9.17 2.96 -7.29
CA TYR A 143 8.03 2.62 -6.45
C TYR A 143 6.70 2.79 -7.17
N LEU A 144 6.59 3.80 -8.04
CA LEU A 144 5.33 4.17 -8.68
C LEU A 144 5.05 3.33 -9.93
N ASP A 145 6.05 2.96 -10.72
CA ASP A 145 5.84 2.23 -11.97
C ASP A 145 5.22 0.84 -11.78
N MET A 146 5.46 0.22 -10.61
CA MET A 146 4.95 -1.07 -10.20
C MET A 146 3.43 -1.16 -10.25
N TRP A 147 2.74 -0.04 -10.05
CA TRP A 147 1.27 0.01 -9.99
C TRP A 147 0.63 0.31 -11.34
N THR A 148 1.41 0.56 -12.40
CA THR A 148 0.82 0.76 -13.73
C THR A 148 0.06 -0.49 -14.16
N SER A 149 -1.05 -0.30 -14.88
CA SER A 149 -2.05 -1.36 -15.10
C SER A 149 -1.52 -2.61 -15.83
N LYS A 150 -0.39 -2.50 -16.52
CA LYS A 150 0.24 -3.59 -17.29
C LYS A 150 1.59 -4.03 -16.71
N ASN A 151 2.02 -3.48 -15.58
CA ASN A 151 3.29 -3.87 -14.96
C ASN A 151 3.17 -5.30 -14.41
N PRO A 152 4.12 -6.21 -14.71
CA PRO A 152 4.14 -7.55 -14.15
C PRO A 152 4.22 -7.59 -12.61
N GLN A 153 4.77 -6.55 -11.99
CA GLN A 153 4.82 -6.41 -10.53
C GLN A 153 3.50 -5.93 -9.91
N ASN A 154 2.52 -5.52 -10.73
CA ASN A 154 1.18 -5.19 -10.27
C ASN A 154 0.39 -6.47 -9.99
N THR A 155 0.68 -7.11 -8.86
CA THR A 155 -0.05 -8.31 -8.42
C THR A 155 -1.33 -7.99 -7.68
N THR A 156 -1.81 -6.73 -7.73
CA THR A 156 -3.07 -6.32 -7.10
C THR A 156 -4.25 -6.28 -8.07
N GLY A 157 -3.97 -6.25 -9.38
CA GLY A 157 -4.98 -6.03 -10.42
C GLY A 157 -5.55 -4.61 -10.42
N TRP A 158 -4.95 -3.70 -9.65
CA TRP A 158 -5.34 -2.30 -9.64
C TRP A 158 -5.05 -1.65 -10.99
N SER A 159 -5.96 -0.79 -11.44
CA SER A 159 -5.79 -0.03 -12.66
C SER A 159 -6.40 1.36 -12.50
N ASN A 160 -5.73 2.37 -13.04
CA ASN A 160 -6.21 3.73 -13.06
C ASN A 160 -5.64 4.46 -14.29
N LYS A 161 -6.51 4.87 -15.21
CA LYS A 161 -6.10 5.53 -16.46
C LYS A 161 -5.36 6.85 -16.24
N LYS A 162 -5.73 7.62 -15.20
CA LYS A 162 -5.07 8.88 -14.86
C LYS A 162 -3.65 8.59 -14.36
N PHE A 163 -3.51 7.61 -13.47
CA PHE A 163 -2.21 7.15 -12.98
C PHE A 163 -1.30 6.71 -14.12
N ASP A 164 -1.77 5.79 -14.98
CA ASP A 164 -1.00 5.30 -16.13
C ASP A 164 -0.55 6.45 -17.04
N SER A 165 -1.42 7.44 -17.28
CA SER A 165 -1.10 8.61 -18.10
C SER A 165 -0.04 9.52 -17.48
N LEU A 166 -0.08 9.72 -16.15
CA LEU A 166 0.92 10.53 -15.44
C LEU A 166 2.29 9.85 -15.49
N LEU A 167 2.34 8.54 -15.23
CA LEU A 167 3.57 7.75 -15.28
C LEU A 167 4.16 7.70 -16.69
N GLN A 168 3.31 7.49 -17.70
CA GLN A 168 3.76 7.51 -19.10
C GLN A 168 4.33 8.88 -19.50
N SER A 169 3.69 9.98 -19.05
CA SER A 169 4.20 11.33 -19.30
C SER A 169 5.51 11.59 -18.56
N ALA A 170 5.68 11.09 -17.34
CA ALA A 170 6.93 11.20 -16.59
C ALA A 170 8.07 10.37 -17.23
N LEU A 171 7.74 9.20 -17.78
CA LEU A 171 8.68 8.30 -18.44
C LEU A 171 9.18 8.86 -19.78
N THR A 172 8.31 9.48 -20.56
CA THR A 172 8.64 9.99 -21.92
C THR A 172 9.05 11.45 -21.95
N GLY A 173 8.56 12.27 -21.02
CA GLY A 173 8.78 13.71 -20.97
C GLY A 173 10.00 14.13 -20.16
N THR A 174 11.17 13.50 -20.38
CA THR A 174 12.36 13.69 -19.53
C THR A 174 13.13 15.00 -19.79
N ALA A 175 12.81 15.74 -20.85
CA ALA A 175 13.45 17.04 -21.13
C ALA A 175 13.03 18.14 -20.13
N ASP A 176 11.80 18.09 -19.64
CA ASP A 176 11.27 19.01 -18.64
C ASP A 176 11.23 18.31 -17.27
N GLN A 177 12.30 18.52 -16.50
CA GLN A 177 12.48 17.87 -15.20
C GLN A 177 11.42 18.28 -14.19
N GLN A 178 10.94 19.53 -14.22
CA GLN A 178 9.90 19.98 -13.31
C GLN A 178 8.56 19.31 -13.65
N LYS A 179 8.17 19.29 -14.92
CA LYS A 179 6.95 18.61 -15.34
C LYS A 179 6.98 17.10 -15.04
N ARG A 180 8.13 16.45 -15.24
CA ARG A 180 8.33 15.06 -14.83
C ARG A 180 8.08 14.89 -13.33
N TRP A 181 8.67 15.75 -12.50
CA TRP A 181 8.54 15.70 -11.05
C TRP A 181 7.10 15.91 -10.59
N ASP A 182 6.41 16.90 -11.14
CA ASP A 182 5.00 17.19 -10.84
C ASP A 182 4.09 16.01 -11.21
N ASN A 183 4.36 15.34 -12.33
CA ASN A 183 3.62 14.12 -12.70
C ASN A 183 3.82 12.98 -11.70
N LEU A 184 5.02 12.80 -11.17
CA LEU A 184 5.31 11.76 -10.16
C LEU A 184 4.61 12.08 -8.84
N LEU A 185 4.64 13.34 -8.39
CA LEU A 185 3.90 13.80 -7.21
C LEU A 185 2.39 13.62 -7.36
N ALA A 186 1.85 13.98 -8.54
CA ALA A 186 0.44 13.84 -8.83
C ALA A 186 -0.01 12.39 -9.01
N ALA A 187 0.90 11.46 -9.29
CA ALA A 187 0.56 10.06 -9.47
C ALA A 187 0.35 9.31 -8.15
N GLU A 188 1.07 9.69 -7.10
CA GLU A 188 0.89 9.05 -5.80
C GLU A 188 -0.40 9.46 -5.07
N ASN A 189 -1.02 10.57 -5.50
CA ASN A 189 -2.19 11.22 -4.91
C ASN A 189 -3.49 11.03 -5.72
#